data_AF-A0A9E2D261-F1
#
_entry.id   AF-A0A9E2D261-F1
#
_cell.length_a   1.000
_cell.length_b   1.000
_cell.length_c   1.000
_cell.angle_alpha   90.00
_cell.angle_beta   90.00
_cell.angle_gamma   90.00
#
_symmetry.space_group_name_H-M   'P 1'
#
loop_
_entity.id
_entity.type
_entity.pdbx_description
1 polymer ?
#
loop_
_entity_poly.entity_id
_entity_poly.type
_entity_poly.pdbx_seq_one_letter_code
_entity_poly.pdbx_strand_id
1 'polypeptide(L)'
;MISEARYRLNEYIIIEHGSVLLSWVSHIALGTQLSGRCLIIGNILIIGQSEQEEAGYFKLEFHELSMELPVWNKTGYYCLASSIRKIGTEQSLTIDSIKHLLIQKPPMEPGNINGPGKFRLGRYKITVDENSAIAWQTIGEMEKTIGGRCIIESGILFIVPKETELDEGQRRQKFFAGLKLLPQWNTIAWGHYGYLMICGEPERHQRSYASVWTPEEQIASITNEIPFPQSQEHPREWFYEYTASGTEWLITTWHRIVEWDAWKRLAPLFITGVMTAFRFSVFLTGKCASISIRVIKRFRSYYK
;
A
#
# COMPACT_ATOMS: atom_id res chain seq x y z
N MET A 1 19.14 33.08 -11.61
CA MET A 1 19.38 32.03 -10.60
C MET A 1 18.02 31.64 -10.07
N ILE A 2 17.52 30.43 -10.36
CA ILE A 2 16.26 29.95 -9.80
C ILE A 2 16.59 29.51 -8.37
N SER A 3 16.03 30.17 -7.36
CA SER A 3 16.23 29.77 -5.97
C SER A 3 15.49 28.45 -5.74
N GLU A 4 16.18 27.48 -5.17
CA GLU A 4 15.60 26.21 -4.74
C GLU A 4 15.46 26.21 -3.22
N ALA A 5 14.23 26.07 -2.72
CA ALA A 5 13.98 25.88 -1.30
C ALA A 5 13.76 24.39 -1.03
N ARG A 6 14.33 23.88 0.06
CA ARG A 6 14.22 22.47 0.45
C ARG A 6 13.60 22.38 1.83
N TYR A 7 12.70 21.43 2.01
CA TYR A 7 11.96 21.21 3.24
C TYR A 7 11.94 19.73 3.59
N ARG A 8 11.97 19.41 4.89
CA ARG A 8 11.76 18.06 5.39
C ARG A 8 10.27 17.79 5.58
N LEU A 9 9.81 16.65 5.09
CA LEU A 9 8.47 16.11 5.33
C LEU A 9 8.56 14.60 5.52
N ASN A 10 8.58 14.15 6.78
CA ASN A 10 8.75 12.74 7.11
C ASN A 10 9.98 12.11 6.45
N GLU A 11 9.79 11.05 5.66
CA GLU A 11 10.81 10.36 4.84
C GLU A 11 11.12 11.03 3.50
N TYR A 12 10.49 12.18 3.23
CA TYR A 12 10.63 12.94 1.99
C TYR A 12 11.36 14.26 2.23
N ILE A 13 12.16 14.67 1.25
CA ILE A 13 12.63 16.03 1.08
C ILE A 13 11.80 16.65 -0.04
N ILE A 14 11.06 17.71 0.27
CA ILE A 14 10.27 18.46 -0.69
C ILE A 14 11.13 19.60 -1.24
N ILE A 15 11.27 19.66 -2.56
CA ILE A 15 12.08 20.66 -3.25
C ILE A 15 11.13 21.56 -4.04
N GLU A 16 11.28 22.86 -3.82
CA GLU A 16 10.54 23.91 -4.50
C GLU A 16 11.45 24.59 -5.51
N HIS A 17 11.21 24.31 -6.79
CA HIS A 17 11.93 24.92 -7.90
C HIS A 17 11.16 26.16 -8.37
N GLY A 18 11.54 27.33 -7.83
CA GLY A 18 10.82 28.58 -8.10
C GLY A 18 9.36 28.55 -7.60
N SER A 19 8.46 29.27 -8.24
CA SER A 19 7.07 29.44 -7.76
C SER A 19 6.08 28.40 -8.27
N VAL A 20 6.48 27.47 -9.14
CA VAL A 20 5.52 26.67 -9.93
C VAL A 20 5.74 25.17 -9.81
N LEU A 21 6.96 24.71 -9.55
CA LEU A 21 7.31 23.29 -9.59
C LEU A 21 7.73 22.78 -8.22
N LEU A 22 7.03 21.75 -7.75
CA LEU A 22 7.37 21.00 -6.56
C LEU A 22 7.80 19.60 -6.95
N SER A 23 8.88 19.12 -6.37
CA SER A 23 9.34 17.74 -6.46
C SER A 23 9.57 17.17 -5.07
N TRP A 24 9.65 15.86 -4.97
CA TRP A 24 10.05 15.14 -3.77
C TRP A 24 11.25 14.28 -4.07
N VAL A 25 12.07 14.05 -3.05
CA VAL A 25 13.15 13.07 -3.04
C VAL A 25 12.99 12.18 -1.80
N SER A 26 13.19 10.89 -1.95
CA SER A 26 13.27 9.94 -0.83
C SER A 26 14.39 8.95 -1.06
N HIS A 27 14.98 8.46 0.03
CA HIS A 27 16.02 7.44 -0.04
C HIS A 27 15.41 6.05 -0.21
N ILE A 28 16.11 5.20 -0.95
CA ILE A 28 15.90 3.75 -0.98
C ILE A 28 17.15 3.06 -0.41
N ALA A 29 17.04 1.78 -0.10
CA ALA A 29 18.18 0.97 0.28
C ALA A 29 19.34 1.06 -0.75
N LEU A 30 20.57 0.89 -0.26
CA LEU A 30 21.79 0.77 -1.07
C LEU A 30 22.31 2.07 -1.75
N GLY A 31 21.99 3.24 -1.20
CA GLY A 31 22.53 4.50 -1.71
C GLY A 31 21.85 4.97 -3.00
N THR A 32 20.61 4.53 -3.23
CA THR A 32 19.77 4.98 -4.33
C THR A 32 18.75 5.99 -3.80
N GLN A 33 18.43 7.01 -4.59
CA GLN A 33 17.34 7.93 -4.31
C GLN A 33 16.27 7.84 -5.39
N LEU A 34 15.01 7.99 -4.97
CA LEU A 34 13.89 8.25 -5.88
C LEU A 34 13.51 9.71 -5.83
N SER A 35 13.11 10.22 -6.97
CA SER A 35 12.45 11.52 -7.05
C SER A 35 11.19 11.46 -7.90
N GLY A 36 10.31 12.43 -7.68
CA GLY A 36 9.08 12.58 -8.45
C GLY A 36 8.47 13.95 -8.26
N ARG A 37 7.38 14.22 -8.98
CA ARG A 37 6.67 15.49 -8.88
C ARG A 37 5.75 15.51 -7.67
N CYS A 38 5.44 16.72 -7.20
CA CYS A 38 4.41 17.01 -6.21
C CYS A 38 3.36 17.95 -6.78
N LEU A 39 2.19 17.98 -6.14
CA LEU A 39 1.10 18.92 -6.43
C LEU A 39 0.42 19.36 -5.14
N ILE A 40 0.26 20.66 -4.92
CA ILE A 40 -0.56 21.17 -3.82
C ILE A 40 -2.01 21.33 -4.31
N ILE A 41 -2.95 20.81 -3.51
CA ILE A 41 -4.40 20.96 -3.71
C ILE A 41 -4.97 21.47 -2.40
N GLY A 42 -5.29 22.77 -2.35
CA GLY A 42 -5.73 23.41 -1.11
C GLY A 42 -4.74 23.18 0.03
N ASN A 43 -5.19 22.47 1.05
CA ASN A 43 -4.45 22.14 2.26
C ASN A 43 -3.74 20.77 2.22
N ILE A 44 -3.68 20.11 1.05
CA ILE A 44 -3.06 18.79 0.88
C ILE A 44 -1.88 18.87 -0.11
N LEU A 45 -0.72 18.33 0.28
CA LEU A 45 0.39 18.03 -0.62
C LEU A 45 0.24 16.60 -1.19
N ILE A 46 0.08 16.49 -2.50
CA ILE A 46 0.02 15.22 -3.21
C ILE A 46 1.42 14.83 -3.68
N ILE A 47 1.94 13.73 -3.16
CA ILE A 47 3.21 13.12 -3.56
C ILE A 47 2.96 12.21 -4.76
N GLY A 48 3.61 12.50 -5.88
CA GLY A 48 3.48 11.73 -7.13
C GLY A 48 4.17 10.38 -7.10
N GLN A 49 4.02 9.62 -8.19
CA GLN A 49 4.83 8.42 -8.41
C GLN A 49 6.30 8.81 -8.65
N SER A 50 7.21 7.86 -8.41
CA SER A 50 8.61 8.04 -8.73
C SER A 50 8.81 8.12 -10.24
N GLU A 51 9.50 9.16 -10.69
CA GLU A 51 9.79 9.41 -12.10
C GLU A 51 11.27 9.16 -12.41
N GLN A 52 12.15 9.33 -11.43
CA GLN A 52 13.58 9.14 -11.57
C GLN A 52 14.15 8.32 -10.42
N GLU A 53 15.15 7.51 -10.76
CA GLU A 53 15.96 6.73 -9.84
C GLU A 53 17.42 7.10 -10.12
N GLU A 54 18.13 7.58 -9.11
CA GLU A 54 19.49 8.08 -9.24
C GLU A 54 20.38 7.55 -8.11
N ALA A 55 21.69 7.55 -8.34
CA ALA A 55 22.65 7.36 -7.26
C ALA A 55 22.47 8.53 -6.27
N GLY A 56 22.20 8.21 -5.02
CA GLY A 56 21.87 9.17 -3.98
C GLY A 56 22.70 8.95 -2.73
N TYR A 57 22.18 9.47 -1.63
CA TYR A 57 22.81 9.40 -0.32
C TYR A 57 22.58 8.03 0.33
N PHE A 58 23.51 7.60 1.18
CA PHE A 58 23.20 6.53 2.11
C PHE A 58 22.10 6.95 3.08
N LYS A 59 21.39 5.99 3.66
CA LYS A 59 20.26 6.25 4.55
C LYS A 59 20.61 7.20 5.71
N LEU A 60 21.80 7.05 6.30
CA LEU A 60 22.26 7.93 7.39
C LEU A 60 22.53 9.34 6.90
N GLU A 61 23.26 9.50 5.80
CA GLU A 61 23.55 10.79 5.18
C GLU A 61 22.27 11.53 4.77
N PHE A 62 21.29 10.80 4.19
CA PHE A 62 19.99 11.37 3.83
C PHE A 62 19.23 11.84 5.06
N HIS A 63 19.28 11.07 6.15
CA HIS A 63 18.62 11.43 7.40
C HIS A 63 19.26 12.68 8.02
N GLU A 64 20.59 12.73 8.09
CA GLU A 64 21.35 13.89 8.57
C GLU A 64 21.02 15.14 7.76
N LEU A 65 21.05 15.05 6.42
CA LEU A 65 20.66 16.14 5.53
C LEU A 65 19.22 16.59 5.78
N SER A 66 18.29 15.65 5.92
CA SER A 66 16.87 15.95 6.16
C SER A 66 16.66 16.67 7.50
N MET A 67 17.41 16.31 8.54
CA MET A 67 17.33 16.94 9.86
C MET A 67 17.76 18.41 9.88
N GLU A 68 18.65 18.82 8.97
CA GLU A 68 19.08 20.21 8.81
C GLU A 68 18.07 21.09 8.06
N LEU A 69 17.10 20.48 7.37
CA LEU A 69 16.12 21.20 6.57
C LEU A 69 14.94 21.71 7.42
N PRO A 70 14.38 22.89 7.07
CA PRO A 70 13.16 23.38 7.69
C PRO A 70 11.99 22.42 7.46
N VAL A 71 11.11 22.29 8.45
CA VAL A 71 9.91 21.44 8.35
C VAL A 71 8.93 22.01 7.33
N TRP A 72 8.35 21.16 6.49
CA TRP A 72 7.28 21.54 5.60
C TRP A 72 6.03 21.99 6.37
N ASN A 73 5.62 23.23 6.15
CA ASN A 73 4.50 23.87 6.85
C ASN A 73 3.50 24.57 5.92
N LYS A 74 3.62 24.38 4.59
CA LYS A 74 2.74 25.05 3.61
C LYS A 74 1.38 24.38 3.45
N THR A 75 1.25 23.12 3.84
CA THR A 75 0.00 22.35 3.84
C THR A 75 -0.16 21.66 5.19
N GLY A 76 -1.39 21.47 5.65
CA GLY A 76 -1.71 20.73 6.87
C GLY A 76 -1.68 19.21 6.69
N TYR A 77 -1.86 18.73 5.45
CA TYR A 77 -1.85 17.31 5.14
C TYR A 77 -0.97 16.98 3.93
N TYR A 78 -0.62 15.70 3.81
CA TYR A 78 -0.04 15.12 2.60
C TYR A 78 -0.54 13.68 2.38
N CYS A 79 -0.53 13.22 1.13
CA CYS A 79 -0.83 11.84 0.78
C CYS A 79 -0.21 11.45 -0.57
N LEU A 80 -0.09 10.15 -0.83
CA LEU A 80 0.37 9.64 -2.12
C LEU A 80 -0.73 9.76 -3.19
N ALA A 81 -0.38 10.14 -4.41
CA ALA A 81 -1.30 10.18 -5.55
C ALA A 81 -1.95 8.81 -5.81
N SER A 82 -1.21 7.73 -5.58
CA SER A 82 -1.69 6.34 -5.71
C SER A 82 -2.82 5.99 -4.73
N SER A 83 -2.92 6.70 -3.60
CA SER A 83 -3.99 6.50 -2.60
C SER A 83 -5.31 7.17 -2.99
N ILE A 84 -5.28 8.06 -4.00
CA ILE A 84 -6.44 8.81 -4.48
C ILE A 84 -7.01 8.12 -5.73
N ARG A 85 -8.32 7.94 -5.72
CA ARG A 85 -9.09 7.32 -6.80
C ARG A 85 -10.03 8.33 -7.43
N LYS A 86 -10.19 8.23 -8.75
CA LYS A 86 -11.20 9.00 -9.47
C LYS A 86 -12.59 8.45 -9.20
N ILE A 87 -13.59 9.31 -9.12
CA ILE A 87 -14.98 8.86 -9.03
C ILE A 87 -15.38 8.13 -10.32
N GLY A 88 -16.00 6.96 -10.16
CA GLY A 88 -16.53 6.15 -11.27
C GLY A 88 -15.53 5.17 -11.87
N THR A 89 -14.26 5.22 -11.48
CA THR A 89 -13.23 4.26 -11.90
C THR A 89 -12.44 3.78 -10.68
N GLU A 90 -12.05 2.51 -10.65
CA GLU A 90 -11.19 2.00 -9.58
C GLU A 90 -9.71 2.39 -9.74
N GLN A 91 -9.36 3.05 -10.85
CA GLN A 91 -8.01 3.47 -11.18
C GLN A 91 -7.48 4.55 -10.23
N SER A 92 -6.26 4.34 -9.74
CA SER A 92 -5.48 5.35 -9.03
C SER A 92 -5.13 6.50 -9.96
N LEU A 93 -5.08 7.72 -9.42
CA LEU A 93 -4.78 8.91 -10.21
C LEU A 93 -3.28 9.22 -10.26
N THR A 94 -2.79 9.63 -11.45
CA THR A 94 -1.49 10.28 -11.60
C THR A 94 -1.60 11.79 -11.34
N ILE A 95 -0.49 12.46 -11.01
CA ILE A 95 -0.50 13.93 -10.80
C ILE A 95 -1.11 14.68 -11.99
N ASP A 96 -0.74 14.31 -13.22
CA ASP A 96 -1.26 14.97 -14.42
C ASP A 96 -2.77 14.77 -14.57
N SER A 97 -3.27 13.58 -14.20
CA SER A 97 -4.70 13.30 -14.17
C SER A 97 -5.42 14.15 -13.12
N ILE A 98 -4.82 14.34 -11.94
CA ILE A 98 -5.40 15.18 -10.88
C ILE A 98 -5.41 16.65 -11.32
N LYS A 99 -4.32 17.16 -11.90
CA LYS A 99 -4.25 18.51 -12.47
C LYS A 99 -5.36 18.74 -13.48
N HIS A 100 -5.54 17.81 -14.40
CA HIS A 100 -6.59 17.91 -15.42
C HIS A 100 -8.00 17.90 -14.79
N LEU A 101 -8.23 17.09 -13.76
CA LEU A 101 -9.51 17.08 -13.04
C LEU A 101 -9.79 18.41 -12.33
N LEU A 102 -8.78 19.05 -11.74
CA LEU A 102 -8.91 20.36 -11.09
C LEU A 102 -9.24 21.48 -12.09
N ILE A 103 -8.72 21.39 -13.32
CA ILE A 103 -9.03 22.34 -14.40
C ILE A 103 -10.50 22.17 -14.86
N GLN A 104 -10.95 20.92 -15.01
CA GLN A 104 -12.32 20.64 -15.46
C GLN A 104 -13.37 20.94 -14.41
N LYS A 105 -13.03 20.70 -13.14
CA LYS A 105 -13.92 20.87 -12.01
C LYS A 105 -13.11 21.45 -10.85
N PRO A 106 -13.24 22.76 -10.57
CA PRO A 106 -12.53 23.34 -9.44
C PRO A 106 -12.98 22.67 -8.14
N PRO A 107 -12.08 22.59 -7.13
CA PRO A 107 -12.40 22.07 -5.81
C PRO A 107 -13.70 22.66 -5.30
N MET A 108 -14.61 21.77 -4.96
CA MET A 108 -15.87 22.17 -4.34
C MET A 108 -15.54 22.65 -2.93
N GLU A 109 -15.84 23.92 -2.65
CA GLU A 109 -15.74 24.47 -1.30
C GLU A 109 -16.55 23.57 -0.33
N PRO A 110 -16.03 23.31 0.89
CA PRO A 110 -16.63 22.36 1.84
C PRO A 110 -18.09 22.67 2.21
N GLY A 111 -18.58 23.89 1.94
CA GLY A 111 -19.96 24.30 2.20
C GLY A 111 -20.97 24.09 1.06
N ASN A 112 -20.56 23.64 -0.13
CA ASN A 112 -21.48 23.58 -1.28
C ASN A 112 -22.07 22.19 -1.55
N ILE A 113 -21.93 21.24 -0.61
CA ILE A 113 -22.43 19.86 -0.75
C ILE A 113 -23.92 19.91 -1.11
N ASN A 114 -24.34 19.12 -2.11
CA ASN A 114 -25.69 19.09 -2.68
C ASN A 114 -26.76 18.68 -1.65
N GLY A 115 -27.06 19.53 -0.67
CA GLY A 115 -28.05 19.29 0.39
C GLY A 115 -27.87 17.98 1.19
N PRO A 116 -28.71 17.77 2.21
CA PRO A 116 -28.84 16.46 2.83
C PRO A 116 -29.33 15.44 1.80
N GLY A 117 -28.77 14.23 1.82
CA GLY A 117 -29.07 13.25 0.78
C GLY A 117 -28.32 11.93 0.90
N LYS A 118 -28.69 10.99 0.03
CA LYS A 118 -28.05 9.68 -0.09
C LYS A 118 -27.47 9.53 -1.49
N PHE A 119 -26.22 9.13 -1.56
CA PHE A 119 -25.43 9.07 -2.77
C PHE A 119 -24.68 7.74 -2.88
N ARG A 120 -24.28 7.39 -4.09
CA ARG A 120 -23.45 6.22 -4.39
C ARG A 120 -22.02 6.64 -4.71
N LEU A 121 -21.07 5.98 -4.05
CA LEU A 121 -19.64 6.04 -4.36
C LEU A 121 -19.09 4.61 -4.49
N GLY A 122 -19.03 4.08 -5.71
CA GLY A 122 -18.62 2.69 -5.94
C GLY A 122 -19.52 1.71 -5.19
N ARG A 123 -18.95 0.99 -4.22
CA ARG A 123 -19.66 0.06 -3.31
C ARG A 123 -20.23 0.73 -2.05
N TYR A 124 -19.86 1.99 -1.80
CA TYR A 124 -20.25 2.73 -0.62
C TYR A 124 -21.51 3.54 -0.86
N LYS A 125 -22.41 3.52 0.13
CA LYS A 125 -23.52 4.45 0.25
C LYS A 125 -23.06 5.61 1.11
N ILE A 126 -23.01 6.81 0.54
CA ILE A 126 -22.66 8.04 1.23
C ILE A 126 -23.95 8.73 1.67
N THR A 127 -24.06 9.08 2.94
CA THR A 127 -25.20 9.82 3.48
C THR A 127 -24.69 11.16 4.01
N VAL A 128 -25.34 12.24 3.61
CA VAL A 128 -25.11 13.59 4.12
C VAL A 128 -26.35 13.97 4.92
N ASP A 129 -26.16 14.30 6.18
CA ASP A 129 -27.26 14.73 7.05
C ASP A 129 -27.50 16.25 6.95
N GLU A 130 -28.47 16.75 7.72
CA GLU A 130 -28.82 18.18 7.76
C GLU A 130 -27.70 19.05 8.35
N ASN A 131 -26.81 18.45 9.16
CA ASN A 131 -25.65 19.11 9.76
C ASN A 131 -24.41 19.06 8.85
N SER A 132 -24.55 18.62 7.60
CA SER A 132 -23.44 18.37 6.67
C SER A 132 -22.45 17.31 7.15
N ALA A 133 -22.81 16.50 8.15
CA ALA A 133 -22.02 15.36 8.53
C ALA A 133 -22.15 14.27 7.47
N ILE A 134 -21.00 13.72 7.07
CA ILE A 134 -20.93 12.74 5.99
C ILE A 134 -20.59 11.39 6.60
N ALA A 135 -21.40 10.39 6.29
CA ALA A 135 -21.20 9.03 6.70
C ALA A 135 -21.17 8.09 5.49
N TRP A 136 -20.45 6.99 5.61
CA TRP A 136 -20.45 5.91 4.62
C TRP A 136 -21.03 4.63 5.21
N GLN A 137 -21.62 3.81 4.34
CA GLN A 137 -22.09 2.47 4.64
C GLN A 137 -21.71 1.51 3.50
N THR A 138 -21.37 0.26 3.83
CA THR A 138 -21.19 -0.84 2.87
C THR A 138 -21.53 -2.18 3.52
N ILE A 139 -21.57 -3.25 2.74
CA ILE A 139 -21.68 -4.62 3.24
C ILE A 139 -20.28 -5.15 3.60
N GLY A 140 -20.12 -5.61 4.84
CA GLY A 140 -18.92 -6.29 5.34
C GLY A 140 -18.92 -7.80 5.06
N GLU A 141 -18.00 -8.53 5.68
CA GLU A 141 -17.77 -9.97 5.41
C GLU A 141 -18.96 -10.86 5.82
N MET A 142 -19.62 -10.55 6.94
CA MET A 142 -20.72 -11.35 7.50
C MET A 142 -22.11 -10.91 7.01
N GLU A 143 -22.19 -10.32 5.81
CA GLU A 143 -23.40 -9.63 5.29
C GLU A 143 -23.95 -8.50 6.18
N LYS A 144 -23.24 -8.14 7.26
CA LYS A 144 -23.58 -7.03 8.12
C LYS A 144 -23.28 -5.71 7.42
N THR A 145 -24.14 -4.73 7.65
CA THR A 145 -23.87 -3.37 7.19
C THR A 145 -22.84 -2.75 8.14
N ILE A 146 -21.72 -2.33 7.59
CA ILE A 146 -20.70 -1.59 8.33
C ILE A 146 -20.69 -0.15 7.85
N GLY A 147 -20.30 0.77 8.73
CA GLY A 147 -20.20 2.18 8.38
C GLY A 147 -19.23 2.95 9.24
N GLY A 148 -19.04 4.20 8.87
CA GLY A 148 -18.18 5.15 9.56
C GLY A 148 -18.38 6.55 8.98
N ARG A 149 -17.54 7.47 9.43
CA ARG A 149 -17.57 8.87 8.96
C ARG A 149 -16.76 9.07 7.68
N CYS A 150 -17.06 10.14 6.97
CA CYS A 150 -16.22 10.66 5.91
C CYS A 150 -15.80 12.09 6.24
N ILE A 151 -14.67 12.50 5.69
CA ILE A 151 -14.16 13.87 5.78
C ILE A 151 -13.93 14.37 4.36
N ILE A 152 -14.26 15.62 4.07
CA ILE A 152 -13.84 16.27 2.82
C ILE A 152 -12.70 17.21 3.18
N GLU A 153 -11.55 17.02 2.52
CA GLU A 153 -10.43 17.94 2.62
C GLU A 153 -10.04 18.35 1.21
N SER A 154 -9.98 19.67 0.97
CA SER A 154 -9.58 20.26 -0.31
C SER A 154 -10.32 19.68 -1.53
N GLY A 155 -11.62 19.40 -1.39
CA GLY A 155 -12.49 18.86 -2.45
C GLY A 155 -12.35 17.35 -2.70
N ILE A 156 -11.59 16.63 -1.87
CA ILE A 156 -11.39 15.17 -1.94
C ILE A 156 -12.11 14.53 -0.75
N LEU A 157 -12.90 13.49 -1.02
CA LEU A 157 -13.60 12.73 0.03
C LEU A 157 -12.69 11.62 0.59
N PHE A 158 -12.46 11.63 1.90
CA PHE A 158 -11.72 10.59 2.61
C PHE A 158 -12.67 9.73 3.46
N ILE A 159 -12.62 8.42 3.23
CA ILE A 159 -13.38 7.42 4.00
C ILE A 159 -12.59 7.08 5.27
N VAL A 160 -13.15 7.42 6.44
CA VAL A 160 -12.57 7.08 7.74
C VAL A 160 -12.78 5.58 8.02
N PRO A 161 -11.86 4.89 8.72
CA PRO A 161 -12.05 3.50 9.12
C PRO A 161 -13.40 3.24 9.80
N LYS A 162 -13.82 1.97 9.76
CA LYS A 162 -15.09 1.51 10.33
C LYS A 162 -15.21 1.92 11.80
N GLU A 163 -16.32 2.58 12.15
CA GLU A 163 -16.63 2.99 13.53
C GLU A 163 -17.80 2.19 14.10
N THR A 164 -18.72 1.72 13.25
CA THR A 164 -19.98 1.10 13.69
C THR A 164 -20.35 -0.12 12.87
N GLU A 165 -20.76 -1.19 13.56
CA GLU A 165 -21.56 -2.27 12.97
C GLU A 165 -23.04 -1.93 13.12
N LEU A 166 -23.78 -1.95 12.03
CA LEU A 166 -25.22 -1.83 12.04
C LEU A 166 -25.80 -3.23 11.87
N ASP A 167 -26.53 -3.69 12.88
CA ASP A 167 -27.14 -5.03 12.89
C ASP A 167 -28.41 -5.12 12.01
N GLU A 168 -28.59 -4.16 11.11
CA GLU A 168 -29.56 -4.24 10.04
C GLU A 168 -29.10 -5.37 9.09
N GLY A 169 -29.62 -6.58 9.33
CA GLY A 169 -29.44 -7.79 8.52
C GLY A 169 -30.07 -7.65 7.14
N GLN A 170 -29.61 -6.66 6.37
CA GLN A 170 -30.05 -6.42 5.02
C GLN A 170 -29.29 -7.36 4.09
N ARG A 171 -30.02 -8.24 3.40
CA ARG A 171 -29.42 -9.13 2.38
C ARG A 171 -28.57 -8.31 1.41
N ARG A 172 -27.33 -8.76 1.19
CA ARG A 172 -26.33 -8.14 0.30
C ARG A 172 -26.90 -7.70 -1.05
N GLN A 173 -27.71 -8.55 -1.67
CA GLN A 173 -28.35 -8.27 -2.96
C GLN A 173 -29.30 -7.05 -2.91
N LYS A 174 -30.07 -6.91 -1.83
CA LYS A 174 -31.00 -5.79 -1.63
C LYS A 174 -30.24 -4.48 -1.44
N PHE A 175 -29.14 -4.51 -0.69
CA PHE A 175 -28.27 -3.34 -0.50
C PHE A 175 -27.71 -2.84 -1.84
N PHE A 176 -27.08 -3.71 -2.64
CA PHE A 176 -26.51 -3.30 -3.92
C PHE A 176 -27.56 -2.92 -4.97
N ALA A 177 -28.74 -3.54 -4.94
CA ALA A 177 -29.86 -3.12 -5.78
C ALA A 177 -30.31 -1.69 -5.43
N GLY A 178 -30.46 -1.38 -4.14
CA GLY A 178 -30.77 -0.02 -3.68
C GLY A 178 -29.66 0.99 -3.99
N LEU A 179 -28.40 0.57 -3.84
CA LEU A 179 -27.24 1.41 -4.13
C LEU A 179 -27.25 1.90 -5.59
N LYS A 180 -27.60 1.03 -6.54
CA LYS A 180 -27.71 1.38 -7.98
C LYS A 180 -28.75 2.47 -8.29
N LEU A 181 -29.75 2.65 -7.42
CA LEU A 181 -30.79 3.67 -7.58
C LEU A 181 -30.37 5.04 -7.06
N LEU A 182 -29.29 5.12 -6.27
CA LEU A 182 -28.83 6.38 -5.70
C LEU A 182 -28.05 7.22 -6.73
N PRO A 183 -28.18 8.56 -6.67
CA PRO A 183 -27.38 9.47 -7.48
C PRO A 183 -25.89 9.29 -7.17
N GLN A 184 -25.04 9.49 -8.18
CA GLN A 184 -23.60 9.35 -8.02
C GLN A 184 -23.03 10.52 -7.18
N TRP A 185 -22.11 10.20 -6.28
CA TRP A 185 -21.36 11.19 -5.52
C TRP A 185 -20.54 12.09 -6.45
N ASN A 186 -20.48 13.38 -6.15
CA ASN A 186 -20.06 14.40 -7.11
C ASN A 186 -18.69 15.07 -6.78
N THR A 187 -17.89 14.58 -5.83
CA THR A 187 -16.55 15.17 -5.60
C THR A 187 -15.57 14.88 -6.77
N ILE A 188 -14.39 15.49 -6.73
CA ILE A 188 -13.39 15.34 -7.79
C ILE A 188 -12.76 13.94 -7.72
N ALA A 189 -12.40 13.55 -6.49
CA ALA A 189 -11.74 12.30 -6.18
C ALA A 189 -12.15 11.82 -4.78
N TRP A 190 -11.72 10.61 -4.44
CA TRP A 190 -11.89 10.05 -3.11
C TRP A 190 -10.70 9.16 -2.73
N GLY A 191 -10.47 8.97 -1.44
CA GLY A 191 -9.42 8.12 -0.88
C GLY A 191 -9.83 7.55 0.47
N HIS A 192 -8.94 6.76 1.09
CA HIS A 192 -9.12 6.33 2.47
C HIS A 192 -8.33 7.26 3.40
N TYR A 193 -8.93 7.60 4.54
CA TYR A 193 -8.35 8.53 5.51
C TYR A 193 -7.01 8.03 6.08
N GLY A 194 -6.81 6.71 6.16
CA GLY A 194 -5.54 6.12 6.61
C GLY A 194 -4.33 6.47 5.73
N TYR A 195 -4.55 6.99 4.52
CA TYR A 195 -3.47 7.48 3.65
C TYR A 195 -3.28 9.00 3.69
N LEU A 196 -4.14 9.72 4.43
CA LEU A 196 -4.02 11.16 4.64
C LEU A 196 -3.20 11.40 5.91
N MET A 197 -1.98 11.88 5.74
CA MET A 197 -1.02 12.10 6.81
C MET A 197 -0.97 13.59 7.18
N ILE A 198 -0.77 13.90 8.45
CA ILE A 198 -0.66 15.27 8.95
C ILE A 198 0.77 15.77 8.72
N CYS A 199 0.93 16.95 8.14
CA CYS A 199 2.23 17.60 8.00
C CYS A 199 2.74 18.08 9.36
N GLY A 200 4.02 17.81 9.65
CA GLY A 200 4.67 18.29 10.86
C GLY A 200 4.36 17.50 12.13
N GLU A 201 3.53 16.45 12.04
CA GLU A 201 3.41 15.51 13.14
C GLU A 201 4.69 14.66 13.21
N PRO A 202 5.41 14.63 14.35
CA PRO A 202 6.57 13.76 14.49
C PRO A 202 6.10 12.32 14.32
N GLU A 203 6.87 11.50 13.59
CA GLU A 203 6.56 10.07 13.39
C GLU A 203 6.10 9.45 14.71
N ARG A 204 4.82 9.06 14.79
CA ARG A 204 4.31 8.30 15.93
C ARG A 204 4.93 6.91 15.85
N HIS A 205 6.11 6.75 16.43
CA HIS A 205 6.79 5.49 16.71
C HIS A 205 6.82 4.48 15.56
N GLN A 206 7.49 4.83 14.45
CA GLN A 206 8.26 3.80 13.76
C GLN A 206 9.45 3.50 14.69
N ARG A 207 9.52 2.27 15.23
CA ARG A 207 10.54 1.86 16.22
C ARG A 207 11.88 2.47 15.86
N SER A 208 12.37 3.40 16.69
CA SER A 208 13.59 4.12 16.39
C SER A 208 14.69 3.10 16.16
N TYR A 209 15.34 3.12 15.00
CA TYR A 209 16.49 2.26 14.73
C TYR A 209 17.64 2.45 15.74
N ALA A 210 17.58 3.52 16.55
CA ALA A 210 18.48 3.74 17.68
C ALA A 210 18.47 2.58 18.71
N SER A 211 17.37 1.82 18.84
CA SER A 211 17.34 0.66 19.75
C SER A 211 17.87 -0.64 19.14
N VAL A 212 18.26 -0.65 17.86
CA VAL A 212 18.85 -1.84 17.21
C VAL A 212 20.38 -1.79 17.22
N TRP A 213 20.97 -0.61 17.42
CA TRP A 213 22.42 -0.41 17.37
C TRP A 213 22.97 0.37 18.56
N THR A 214 22.58 0.02 19.78
CA THR A 214 23.45 0.23 20.94
C THR A 214 24.45 -0.92 20.97
N PRO A 215 25.75 -0.72 20.65
CA PRO A 215 26.77 -1.70 20.92
C PRO A 215 27.13 -1.61 22.41
N GLU A 216 26.17 -1.97 23.28
CA GLU A 216 26.42 -2.15 24.71
C GLU A 216 26.67 -3.63 24.98
N GLU A 217 27.96 -3.95 25.05
CA GLU A 217 28.59 -4.93 25.95
C GLU A 217 27.68 -6.06 26.49
N GLN A 218 27.25 -6.98 25.62
CA GLN A 218 26.78 -8.30 26.06
C GLN A 218 27.94 -9.28 26.13
N ILE A 219 28.74 -9.17 27.21
CA ILE A 219 29.48 -10.32 27.74
C ILE A 219 29.19 -10.41 29.24
N ALA A 220 28.63 -11.57 29.62
CA ALA A 220 28.52 -12.12 30.96
C ALA A 220 27.46 -11.50 31.90
N SER A 221 26.27 -12.10 31.92
CA SER A 221 25.92 -13.09 32.97
C SER A 221 24.47 -13.53 32.80
N ILE A 222 24.29 -14.71 32.21
CA ILE A 222 23.03 -15.46 32.31
C ILE A 222 23.01 -16.09 33.69
N THR A 223 22.24 -15.54 34.64
CA THR A 223 21.80 -16.29 35.83
C THR A 223 20.48 -15.71 36.38
N ASN A 224 19.41 -16.46 36.09
CA ASN A 224 18.26 -16.81 36.91
C ASN A 224 17.32 -15.74 37.54
N GLU A 225 16.05 -15.97 37.20
CA GLU A 225 14.79 -15.73 37.92
C GLU A 225 14.10 -14.35 37.87
N ILE A 226 12.75 -14.42 37.99
CA ILE A 226 11.75 -13.38 38.33
C ILE A 226 10.93 -12.88 37.10
N PRO A 227 9.60 -12.65 37.20
CA PRO A 227 8.58 -13.55 36.69
C PRO A 227 7.74 -12.89 35.58
N PHE A 228 6.81 -13.66 35.02
CA PHE A 228 5.80 -13.17 34.07
C PHE A 228 4.99 -11.97 34.62
N PRO A 229 4.89 -10.86 33.88
CA PRO A 229 3.73 -9.99 33.94
C PRO A 229 2.69 -10.45 32.92
N GLN A 230 1.46 -10.68 33.38
CA GLN A 230 0.27 -10.73 32.54
C GLN A 230 0.17 -9.42 31.73
N SER A 231 0.37 -9.49 30.41
CA SER A 231 0.06 -8.38 29.53
C SER A 231 -1.40 -8.45 29.11
N GLN A 232 -2.11 -7.35 29.35
CA GLN A 232 -3.46 -7.07 28.88
C GLN A 232 -3.68 -7.46 27.41
N GLU A 233 -4.77 -8.16 27.16
CA GLU A 233 -5.32 -8.36 25.82
C GLU A 233 -5.77 -7.00 25.27
N HIS A 234 -5.07 -6.51 24.25
CA HIS A 234 -5.51 -5.40 23.42
C HIS A 234 -5.58 -5.90 21.97
N PRO A 235 -6.63 -5.59 21.19
CA PRO A 235 -6.92 -6.32 19.96
C PRO A 235 -5.86 -6.10 18.88
N ARG A 236 -5.18 -7.19 18.53
CA ARG A 236 -4.32 -7.29 17.34
C ARG A 236 -5.21 -7.44 16.10
N GLU A 237 -5.64 -6.32 15.50
CA GLU A 237 -6.30 -6.36 14.18
C GLU A 237 -5.63 -5.50 13.10
N TRP A 238 -4.55 -4.78 13.41
CA TRP A 238 -3.90 -3.87 12.43
C TRP A 238 -2.84 -4.52 11.52
N PHE A 239 -2.76 -5.86 11.45
CA PHE A 239 -1.65 -6.53 10.75
C PHE A 239 -1.98 -7.22 9.41
N TYR A 240 -3.21 -7.12 8.90
CA TYR A 240 -3.56 -7.80 7.64
C TYR A 240 -3.58 -6.93 6.37
N GLU A 241 -3.46 -5.60 6.46
CA GLU A 241 -3.45 -4.74 5.26
C GLU A 241 -2.04 -4.35 4.77
N TYR A 242 -0.98 -4.56 5.58
CA TYR A 242 0.38 -4.15 5.20
C TYR A 242 1.13 -5.17 4.34
N THR A 243 0.66 -6.42 4.25
CA THR A 243 1.23 -7.40 3.30
C THR A 243 0.62 -7.30 1.90
N ALA A 244 -0.47 -6.53 1.72
CA ALA A 244 -1.16 -6.45 0.44
C ALA A 244 -0.38 -5.68 -0.64
N SER A 245 0.42 -4.67 -0.28
CA SER A 245 1.18 -3.87 -1.27
C SER A 245 2.40 -4.62 -1.84
N GLY A 246 3.08 -5.42 -1.02
CA GLY A 246 4.17 -6.28 -1.47
C GLY A 246 3.66 -7.44 -2.36
N THR A 247 2.51 -8.03 -2.02
CA THR A 247 1.91 -9.07 -2.85
C THR A 247 1.23 -8.51 -4.11
N GLU A 248 0.66 -7.30 -4.10
CA GLU A 248 0.08 -6.69 -5.30
C GLU A 248 1.15 -6.37 -6.34
N TRP A 249 2.34 -5.92 -5.93
CA TRP A 249 3.47 -5.77 -6.86
C TRP A 249 3.94 -7.12 -7.42
N LEU A 250 4.01 -8.17 -6.59
CA LEU A 250 4.32 -9.52 -7.06
C LEU A 250 3.21 -10.08 -7.97
N ILE A 251 1.93 -9.84 -7.69
CA ILE A 251 0.79 -10.31 -8.49
C ILE A 251 0.72 -9.55 -9.82
N THR A 252 0.97 -8.24 -9.83
CA THR A 252 0.98 -7.44 -11.06
C THR A 252 2.23 -7.72 -11.92
N THR A 253 3.38 -7.98 -11.30
CA THR A 253 4.60 -8.43 -11.99
C THR A 253 4.46 -9.86 -12.49
N TRP A 254 3.81 -10.75 -11.72
CA TRP A 254 3.45 -12.10 -12.15
C TRP A 254 2.43 -12.08 -13.30
N HIS A 255 1.44 -11.19 -13.28
CA HIS A 255 0.51 -11.01 -14.41
C HIS A 255 1.17 -10.40 -15.66
N ARG A 256 2.25 -9.63 -15.52
CA ARG A 256 3.07 -9.14 -16.65
C ARG A 256 4.02 -10.20 -17.22
N ILE A 257 4.57 -11.07 -16.37
CA ILE A 257 5.44 -12.19 -16.80
C ILE A 257 4.62 -13.35 -17.35
N VAL A 258 3.40 -13.54 -16.85
CA VAL A 258 2.42 -14.50 -17.36
C VAL A 258 1.54 -13.79 -18.41
N GLU A 259 2.17 -13.32 -19.49
CA GLU A 259 1.44 -13.13 -20.73
C GLU A 259 0.94 -14.52 -21.18
N TRP A 260 -0.36 -14.73 -21.08
CA TRP A 260 -1.03 -16.02 -21.30
C TRP A 260 -0.67 -16.64 -22.66
N ASP A 261 -0.37 -15.82 -23.66
CA ASP A 261 0.00 -16.29 -25.00
C ASP A 261 1.44 -16.83 -25.10
N ALA A 262 2.38 -16.35 -24.28
CA ALA A 262 3.71 -16.96 -24.18
C ALA A 262 3.63 -18.33 -23.48
N TRP A 263 2.82 -18.42 -22.42
CA TRP A 263 2.62 -19.68 -21.69
C TRP A 263 1.88 -20.75 -22.51
N LYS A 264 0.93 -20.38 -23.38
CA LYS A 264 0.33 -21.35 -24.32
C LYS A 264 1.35 -22.00 -25.25
N ARG A 265 2.42 -21.28 -25.62
CA ARG A 265 3.50 -21.81 -26.46
C ARG A 265 4.54 -22.61 -25.67
N LEU A 266 4.82 -22.23 -24.42
CA LEU A 266 5.86 -22.85 -23.59
C LEU A 266 5.36 -24.01 -22.72
N ALA A 267 4.07 -24.03 -22.34
CA ALA A 267 3.49 -25.11 -21.53
C ALA A 267 3.73 -26.53 -22.10
N PRO A 268 3.52 -26.81 -23.41
CA PRO A 268 3.79 -28.14 -23.93
C PRO A 268 5.28 -28.52 -23.88
N LEU A 269 6.20 -27.56 -24.06
CA LEU A 269 7.64 -27.79 -23.92
C LEU A 269 8.04 -28.10 -22.48
N PHE A 270 7.42 -27.42 -21.50
CA PHE A 270 7.67 -27.68 -20.09
C PHE A 270 7.13 -29.06 -19.67
N ILE A 271 5.91 -29.40 -20.08
CA ILE A 271 5.28 -30.70 -19.79
C ILE A 271 6.10 -31.85 -20.42
N THR A 272 6.52 -31.71 -21.67
CA THR A 272 7.36 -32.72 -22.34
C THR A 272 8.74 -32.84 -21.71
N GLY A 273 9.35 -31.72 -21.28
CA GLY A 273 10.61 -31.72 -20.55
C GLY A 273 10.51 -32.48 -19.22
N VAL A 274 9.49 -32.18 -18.41
CA VAL A 274 9.25 -32.86 -17.12
C VAL A 274 8.98 -34.35 -17.30
N MET A 275 8.15 -34.73 -18.27
CA MET A 275 7.88 -36.13 -18.60
C MET A 275 9.13 -36.90 -19.02
N THR A 276 10.00 -36.27 -19.80
CA THR A 276 11.26 -36.89 -20.27
C THR A 276 12.25 -37.06 -19.13
N ALA A 277 12.41 -36.04 -18.28
CA ALA A 277 13.25 -36.11 -17.09
C ALA A 277 12.77 -37.20 -16.12
N PHE A 278 11.46 -37.32 -15.91
CA PHE A 278 10.87 -38.37 -15.07
C PHE A 278 11.17 -39.78 -15.62
N ARG A 279 11.00 -39.99 -16.93
CA ARG A 279 11.34 -41.28 -17.57
C ARG A 279 12.83 -41.62 -17.43
N PHE A 280 13.71 -40.62 -17.56
CA PHE A 280 15.15 -40.81 -17.39
C PHE A 280 15.51 -41.19 -15.95
N SER A 281 14.86 -40.56 -14.96
CA SER A 281 15.02 -40.89 -13.55
C SER A 281 14.59 -42.33 -13.23
N VAL A 282 13.42 -42.77 -13.72
CA VAL A 282 12.94 -44.15 -13.54
C VAL A 282 13.87 -45.17 -14.22
N PHE A 283 14.45 -44.83 -15.37
CA PHE A 283 15.41 -45.70 -16.04
C PHE A 283 16.72 -45.83 -15.27
N LEU A 284 17.24 -44.73 -14.72
CA LEU A 284 18.45 -44.71 -13.88
C LEU A 284 18.26 -45.56 -12.62
N THR A 285 17.15 -45.38 -11.90
CA THR A 285 16.87 -46.17 -10.69
C THR A 285 16.74 -47.66 -11.00
N GLY A 286 16.10 -48.02 -12.12
CA GLY A 286 16.02 -49.41 -12.60
C GLY A 286 17.39 -50.02 -12.92
N LYS A 287 18.28 -49.27 -13.59
CA LYS A 287 19.65 -49.74 -13.85
C LYS A 287 20.46 -49.90 -12.56
N CYS A 288 20.40 -48.94 -11.64
CA CYS A 288 21.08 -49.01 -10.34
C CYS A 288 20.60 -50.22 -9.53
N ALA A 289 19.29 -50.51 -9.51
CA ALA A 289 18.74 -51.69 -8.86
C ALA A 289 19.26 -52.99 -9.51
N SER A 290 19.31 -53.07 -10.84
CA SER A 290 19.82 -54.25 -11.55
C SER A 290 21.31 -54.52 -11.29
N ILE A 291 22.12 -53.47 -11.16
CA ILE A 291 23.54 -53.56 -10.83
C ILE A 291 23.70 -54.02 -9.38
N SER A 292 22.94 -53.43 -8.45
CA SER A 292 22.95 -53.81 -7.04
C SER A 292 22.61 -55.29 -6.85
N ILE A 293 21.59 -55.80 -7.55
CA ILE A 293 21.22 -57.23 -7.53
C ILE A 293 22.35 -58.12 -8.07
N ARG A 294 23.04 -57.71 -9.14
CA ARG A 294 24.19 -58.48 -9.68
C ARG A 294 25.37 -58.50 -8.71
N VAL A 295 25.66 -57.39 -8.05
CA VAL A 295 26.71 -57.29 -7.03
C VAL A 295 26.37 -58.18 -5.83
N ILE A 296 25.15 -58.10 -5.31
CA ILE A 296 24.70 -58.97 -4.20
C ILE A 296 24.79 -60.45 -4.58
N LYS A 297 24.39 -60.84 -5.80
CA LYS A 297 24.53 -62.23 -6.27
C LYS A 297 25.99 -62.69 -6.35
N ARG A 298 26.91 -61.84 -6.80
CA ARG A 298 28.35 -62.16 -6.81
C ARG A 298 28.91 -62.30 -5.40
N PHE A 299 28.58 -61.41 -4.47
CA PHE A 299 29.02 -61.55 -3.09
C PHE A 299 28.49 -62.83 -2.45
N ARG A 300 27.23 -63.22 -2.72
CA ARG A 300 26.65 -64.46 -2.19
C ARG A 300 27.33 -65.73 -2.70
N SER A 301 27.97 -65.71 -3.88
CA SER A 301 28.73 -66.87 -4.39
C SER A 301 30.13 -67.01 -3.80
N TYR A 302 30.67 -65.95 -3.17
CA TYR A 302 31.99 -66.01 -2.51
C TYR A 302 31.92 -66.57 -1.07
N TYR A 303 30.73 -66.57 -0.45
CA TYR A 303 30.52 -67.04 0.93
C TYR A 303 29.84 -68.42 1.01
N LYS A 304 29.73 -69.14 -0.10
CA LYS A 304 29.33 -70.54 -0.15
C LYS A 304 30.51 -71.39 -0.58
#